data_AF-A0A182PKC2-F1
#
_entry.id   AF-A0A182PKC2-F1
#
_cell.length_a   1.000
_cell.length_b   1.000
_cell.length_c   1.000
_cell.angle_alpha   90.00
_cell.angle_beta   90.00
_cell.angle_gamma   90.00
#
_symmetry.space_group_name_H-M   'P 1'
#
loop_
_entity.id
_entity.type
_entity.pdbx_description
1 polymer ?
#
loop_
_entity_poly.entity_id
_entity_poly.type
_entity_poly.pdbx_seq_one_letter_code
_entity_poly.pdbx_strand_id
1 'polypeptide(L)'
;NSELSTIIGALNLLSSVSCVKFVQRTSEPHYLAITNKPGTGCWADTGRQPRGPTYLNLPQQCTKRPGTVLHELLHVLGFLHQHTRPDRDRYVCVVYENIRQHPVALYNYEIVHPWTGLAYPLPYDFESIMHYTPEMYSVAAGRLPTMIPRRPYRTVPIGQRDHLTHYDVLGVQFLYYPLIRNHDPLSGVEPWELGNLVGGDMRLPRPRFQNALAGPPDAAYRWPNATVIYSIDGSFNSSELEFINGAMREFERYTCVRFRRRRTPTRELQKDEAYVSIDNSDAGCWSDVGRGVERTVVNLQPGCANSLTTPVHELMHTLGFYHEHNRLDRDRYITILYDNMLPDESLQSNFDLVDPRNTTTFNVPYDLGSIMHYRKDAFSKRPNELDTMRANVRWEGELGQGNTLTWYDALLINIMYCGVPVPREPLPIPSRWIPAKAYGRRERFRFRRIMRAGGTN
;
A
#
# COMPACT_ATOMS: atom_id res chain seq x y z
N ASN A 1 -26.53 15.33 -30.21
CA ASN A 1 -26.82 13.89 -30.36
C ASN A 1 -26.87 13.26 -28.97
N SER A 2 -27.99 12.67 -28.57
CA SER A 2 -28.22 12.14 -27.21
C SER A 2 -27.28 10.98 -26.83
N GLU A 3 -26.91 10.15 -27.81
CA GLU A 3 -26.01 9.00 -27.59
C GLU A 3 -24.60 9.46 -27.20
N LEU A 4 -24.02 10.38 -27.98
CA LEU A 4 -22.70 10.95 -27.70
C LEU A 4 -22.67 11.68 -26.35
N SER A 5 -23.75 12.40 -26.01
CA SER A 5 -23.88 13.08 -24.72
C SER A 5 -23.85 12.10 -23.54
N THR A 6 -24.47 10.93 -23.69
CA THR A 6 -24.48 9.90 -22.64
C THR A 6 -23.11 9.28 -22.46
N ILE A 7 -22.41 9.00 -23.57
CA ILE A 7 -21.04 8.46 -23.54
C ILE A 7 -20.09 9.46 -22.88
N ILE A 8 -20.08 10.72 -23.33
CA ILE A 8 -19.23 11.77 -22.74
C ILE A 8 -19.58 11.99 -21.26
N GLY A 9 -20.86 11.96 -20.91
CA GLY A 9 -21.31 12.04 -19.52
C GLY A 9 -20.75 10.93 -18.65
N ALA A 10 -20.75 9.68 -19.13
CA ALA A 10 -20.18 8.55 -18.41
C ALA A 10 -18.64 8.64 -18.28
N LEU A 11 -17.93 9.04 -19.34
CA LEU A 11 -16.48 9.26 -19.30
C LEU A 11 -16.11 10.35 -18.29
N ASN A 12 -16.86 11.45 -18.27
CA ASN A 12 -16.67 12.56 -17.34
C ASN A 12 -16.99 12.14 -15.91
N LEU A 13 -18.08 11.41 -15.70
CA LEU A 13 -18.47 10.90 -14.38
C LEU A 13 -17.36 10.00 -13.82
N LEU A 14 -16.93 8.99 -14.58
CA LEU A 14 -15.86 8.09 -14.17
C LEU A 14 -14.53 8.84 -13.92
N SER A 15 -14.23 9.86 -14.74
CA SER A 15 -13.07 10.74 -14.52
C SER A 15 -13.19 11.63 -13.28
N SER A 16 -14.40 11.98 -12.87
CA SER A 16 -14.65 12.85 -11.71
C SER A 16 -14.59 12.09 -10.38
N VAL A 17 -14.94 10.81 -10.38
CA VAL A 17 -14.99 9.97 -9.17
C VAL A 17 -13.77 9.07 -9.00
N SER A 18 -12.89 8.98 -10.02
CA SER A 18 -11.69 8.14 -9.98
C SER A 18 -10.44 8.88 -10.46
N CYS A 19 -9.29 8.20 -10.35
CA CYS A 19 -8.00 8.68 -10.83
C CYS A 19 -7.82 8.55 -12.35
N VAL A 20 -8.68 7.78 -13.04
CA VAL A 20 -8.60 7.57 -14.49
C VAL A 20 -9.07 8.81 -15.23
N LYS A 21 -8.32 9.26 -16.25
CA LYS A 21 -8.73 10.37 -17.12
C LYS A 21 -8.87 9.90 -18.57
N PHE A 22 -9.96 10.29 -19.22
CA PHE A 22 -10.16 10.05 -20.64
C PHE A 22 -9.76 11.30 -21.43
N VAL A 23 -8.83 11.13 -22.36
CA VAL A 23 -8.37 12.19 -23.27
C VAL A 23 -8.60 11.76 -24.71
N GLN A 24 -8.84 12.74 -25.58
CA GLN A 24 -9.03 12.47 -26.99
C GLN A 24 -7.69 12.07 -27.62
N ARG A 25 -7.67 10.95 -28.34
CA ARG A 25 -6.47 10.41 -28.96
C ARG A 25 -5.86 11.38 -29.98
N THR A 26 -4.54 11.47 -29.98
CA THR A 26 -3.74 12.16 -31.00
C THR A 26 -2.89 11.17 -31.80
N SER A 27 -1.84 10.62 -31.20
CA SER A 27 -0.87 9.71 -31.83
C SER A 27 -0.62 8.44 -31.02
N GLU A 28 -1.31 8.25 -29.90
CA GLU A 28 -1.06 7.17 -28.98
C GLU A 28 -1.31 5.81 -29.67
N PRO A 29 -0.35 4.85 -29.54
CA PRO A 29 -0.44 3.55 -30.22
C PRO A 29 -1.48 2.62 -29.61
N HIS A 30 -1.84 2.85 -28.34
CA HIS A 30 -2.91 2.15 -27.63
C HIS A 30 -3.98 3.15 -27.22
N TYR A 31 -5.23 2.83 -27.49
CA TYR A 31 -6.35 3.73 -27.25
C TYR A 31 -7.66 2.96 -27.12
N LEU A 32 -8.67 3.60 -26.55
CA LEU A 32 -10.03 3.08 -26.53
C LEU A 32 -10.74 3.46 -27.84
N ALA A 33 -11.23 2.46 -28.58
CA ALA A 33 -12.04 2.65 -29.77
C ALA A 33 -13.51 2.38 -29.43
N ILE A 34 -14.31 3.46 -29.35
CA ILE A 34 -15.75 3.37 -29.12
C ILE A 34 -16.46 3.23 -30.46
N THR A 35 -17.21 2.14 -30.64
CA THR A 35 -17.91 1.76 -31.88
C THR A 35 -19.40 1.55 -31.62
N ASN A 36 -20.23 1.56 -32.66
CA ASN A 36 -21.67 1.38 -32.56
C ASN A 36 -22.19 0.33 -33.56
N LYS A 37 -21.47 -0.79 -33.70
CA LYS A 37 -21.76 -1.81 -34.71
C LYS A 37 -23.16 -2.42 -34.49
N PRO A 38 -24.10 -2.27 -35.45
CA PRO A 38 -25.44 -2.81 -35.32
C PRO A 38 -25.44 -4.34 -35.34
N GLY A 39 -26.46 -4.95 -34.72
CA GLY A 39 -26.61 -6.41 -34.66
C GLY A 39 -25.77 -7.12 -33.59
N THR A 40 -24.99 -6.36 -32.81
CA THR A 40 -24.24 -6.87 -31.66
C THR A 40 -24.72 -6.21 -30.36
N GLY A 41 -24.55 -6.90 -29.22
CA GLY A 41 -24.92 -6.38 -27.90
C GLY A 41 -23.96 -5.28 -27.39
N CYS A 42 -24.16 -4.85 -26.15
CA CYS A 42 -23.18 -4.05 -25.43
C CYS A 42 -22.03 -4.98 -25.03
N TRP A 43 -20.79 -4.61 -25.35
CA TRP A 43 -19.61 -5.36 -24.96
C TRP A 43 -18.36 -4.49 -25.01
N ALA A 44 -17.36 -4.88 -24.24
CA ALA A 44 -16.02 -4.31 -24.28
C ALA A 44 -14.96 -5.40 -24.17
N ASP A 45 -13.81 -5.15 -24.79
CA ASP A 45 -12.59 -5.88 -24.49
C ASP A 45 -12.22 -5.66 -23.01
N THR A 46 -11.87 -6.73 -22.30
CA THR A 46 -11.49 -6.62 -20.89
C THR A 46 -10.03 -6.20 -20.77
N GLY A 47 -9.78 -5.01 -20.21
CA GLY A 47 -8.45 -4.47 -19.97
C GLY A 47 -7.71 -3.98 -21.23
N ARG A 48 -6.54 -3.35 -21.02
CA ARG A 48 -5.71 -2.81 -22.10
C ARG A 48 -5.18 -3.91 -23.01
N GLN A 49 -5.49 -3.82 -24.30
CA GLN A 49 -4.98 -4.76 -25.29
C GLN A 49 -3.46 -4.55 -25.56
N PRO A 50 -2.68 -5.65 -25.70
CA PRO A 50 -1.23 -5.59 -25.84
C PRO A 50 -0.77 -4.98 -27.18
N ARG A 51 -1.65 -4.90 -28.18
CA ARG A 51 -1.41 -4.25 -29.48
C ARG A 51 -2.70 -3.60 -29.98
N GLY A 52 -2.58 -2.39 -30.53
CA GLY A 52 -3.71 -1.69 -31.14
C GLY A 52 -4.77 -1.20 -30.13
N PRO A 53 -5.99 -0.93 -30.60
CA PRO A 53 -7.06 -0.41 -29.75
C PRO A 53 -7.68 -1.48 -28.84
N THR A 54 -8.18 -1.02 -27.70
CA THR A 54 -9.17 -1.74 -26.88
C THR A 54 -10.56 -1.33 -27.38
N TYR A 55 -11.42 -2.29 -27.72
CA TYR A 55 -12.72 -1.99 -28.31
C TYR A 55 -13.83 -1.92 -27.27
N LEU A 56 -14.72 -0.96 -27.47
CA LEU A 56 -15.98 -0.80 -26.75
C LEU A 56 -17.09 -0.62 -27.78
N ASN A 57 -18.14 -1.43 -27.70
CA ASN A 57 -19.27 -1.38 -28.62
C ASN A 57 -20.55 -0.95 -27.90
N LEU A 58 -21.05 0.22 -28.28
CA LEU A 58 -22.22 0.88 -27.70
C LEU A 58 -23.22 1.27 -28.79
N PRO A 59 -23.94 0.30 -29.37
CA PRO A 59 -25.09 0.59 -30.23
C PRO A 59 -26.21 1.29 -29.45
N GLN A 60 -27.16 1.90 -30.16
CA GLN A 60 -28.16 2.83 -29.61
C GLN A 60 -28.90 2.34 -28.35
N GLN A 61 -29.15 1.02 -28.21
CA GLN A 61 -29.78 0.46 -27.01
C GLN A 61 -28.90 0.55 -25.75
N CYS A 62 -27.58 0.56 -25.89
CA CYS A 62 -26.61 0.61 -24.80
C CYS A 62 -26.43 2.02 -24.24
N THR A 63 -26.72 3.05 -25.03
CA THR A 63 -26.58 4.47 -24.65
C THR A 63 -27.87 5.06 -24.06
N LYS A 64 -28.92 4.24 -23.88
CA LYS A 64 -30.17 4.66 -23.22
C LYS A 64 -30.02 4.89 -21.72
N ARG A 65 -29.04 4.23 -21.08
CA ARG A 65 -28.77 4.33 -19.64
C ARG A 65 -27.29 4.61 -19.43
N PRO A 66 -26.93 5.66 -18.67
CA PRO A 66 -25.53 5.94 -18.34
C PRO A 66 -24.83 4.77 -17.65
N GLY A 67 -25.53 4.04 -16.78
CA GLY A 67 -24.98 2.89 -16.08
C GLY A 67 -24.54 1.75 -17.00
N THR A 68 -25.23 1.51 -18.12
CA THR A 68 -24.77 0.53 -19.11
C THR A 68 -23.43 0.94 -19.72
N VAL A 69 -23.23 2.23 -20.01
CA VAL A 69 -21.94 2.72 -20.53
C VAL A 69 -20.85 2.59 -19.47
N LEU A 70 -21.14 2.91 -18.21
CA LEU A 70 -20.19 2.77 -17.09
C LEU A 70 -19.76 1.32 -16.86
N HIS A 71 -20.69 0.36 -16.95
CA HIS A 71 -20.42 -1.07 -16.87
C HIS A 71 -19.39 -1.51 -17.93
N GLU A 72 -19.62 -1.13 -19.18
CA GLU A 72 -18.70 -1.50 -20.26
C GLU A 72 -17.35 -0.76 -20.14
N LEU A 73 -17.33 0.47 -19.61
CA LEU A 73 -16.08 1.17 -19.30
C LEU A 73 -15.29 0.48 -18.19
N LEU A 74 -15.94 -0.10 -17.18
CA LEU A 74 -15.24 -0.91 -16.17
C LEU A 74 -14.60 -2.16 -16.78
N HIS A 75 -15.25 -2.82 -17.74
CA HIS A 75 -14.60 -3.89 -18.50
C HIS A 75 -13.35 -3.40 -19.25
N VAL A 76 -13.40 -2.24 -19.92
CA VAL A 76 -12.21 -1.62 -20.55
C VAL A 76 -11.09 -1.40 -19.52
N LEU A 77 -11.44 -1.06 -18.28
CA LEU A 77 -10.52 -0.90 -17.16
C LEU A 77 -10.09 -2.23 -16.51
N GLY A 78 -10.50 -3.38 -17.06
CA GLY A 78 -10.06 -4.70 -16.60
C GLY A 78 -10.89 -5.31 -15.49
N PHE A 79 -12.06 -4.73 -15.16
CA PHE A 79 -12.97 -5.32 -14.19
C PHE A 79 -13.72 -6.51 -14.78
N LEU A 80 -13.86 -7.54 -13.96
CA LEU A 80 -14.66 -8.72 -14.26
C LEU A 80 -16.00 -8.63 -13.52
N HIS A 81 -16.92 -9.54 -13.86
CA HIS A 81 -18.21 -9.58 -13.20
C HIS A 81 -18.10 -9.98 -11.73
N GLN A 82 -18.87 -9.32 -10.87
CA GLN A 82 -18.79 -9.52 -9.42
C GLN A 82 -19.10 -10.97 -9.00
N HIS A 83 -20.00 -11.65 -9.71
CA HIS A 83 -20.38 -13.03 -9.44
C HIS A 83 -19.36 -14.06 -9.95
N THR A 84 -18.22 -13.67 -10.52
CA THR A 84 -17.15 -14.62 -10.90
C THR A 84 -15.99 -14.65 -9.89
N ARG A 85 -16.14 -13.91 -8.77
CA ARG A 85 -15.17 -13.87 -7.66
C ARG A 85 -14.93 -15.25 -7.02
N PRO A 86 -13.71 -15.52 -6.51
CA PRO A 86 -13.39 -16.75 -5.78
C PRO A 86 -14.18 -16.98 -4.49
N ASP A 87 -14.62 -15.91 -3.83
CA ASP A 87 -15.34 -15.97 -2.56
C ASP A 87 -16.87 -15.85 -2.73
N ARG A 88 -17.37 -15.75 -3.97
CA ARG A 88 -18.79 -15.48 -4.26
C ARG A 88 -19.74 -16.46 -3.58
N ASP A 89 -19.35 -17.73 -3.44
CA ASP A 89 -20.24 -18.80 -2.97
C ASP A 89 -20.55 -18.64 -1.46
N ARG A 90 -19.86 -17.71 -0.78
CA ARG A 90 -20.23 -17.22 0.56
C ARG A 90 -21.46 -16.29 0.53
N TYR A 91 -21.68 -15.60 -0.59
CA TYR A 91 -22.64 -14.48 -0.72
C TYR A 91 -23.81 -14.80 -1.63
N VAL A 92 -23.59 -15.52 -2.73
CA VAL A 92 -24.61 -15.89 -3.71
C VAL A 92 -24.59 -17.39 -3.98
N CYS A 93 -25.73 -17.93 -4.39
CA CYS A 93 -25.91 -19.30 -4.84
C CYS A 93 -26.28 -19.27 -6.32
N VAL A 94 -25.49 -19.96 -7.14
CA VAL A 94 -25.79 -20.15 -8.57
C VAL A 94 -26.67 -21.39 -8.72
N VAL A 95 -27.85 -21.22 -9.31
CA VAL A 95 -28.83 -22.29 -9.56
C VAL A 95 -28.64 -22.81 -10.98
N TYR A 96 -27.69 -23.73 -11.15
CA TYR A 96 -27.28 -24.23 -12.48
C TYR A 96 -28.40 -24.86 -13.31
N GLU A 97 -29.39 -25.47 -12.65
CA GLU A 97 -30.58 -26.03 -13.30
C GLU A 97 -31.44 -24.97 -14.02
N ASN A 98 -31.38 -23.71 -13.55
CA ASN A 98 -32.11 -22.60 -14.14
C ASN A 98 -31.35 -21.93 -15.28
N ILE A 99 -30.08 -22.28 -15.51
CA ILE A 99 -29.23 -21.70 -16.55
C ILE A 99 -29.44 -22.47 -17.86
N ARG A 100 -29.47 -21.76 -19.00
CA ARG A 100 -29.48 -22.38 -20.33
C ARG A 100 -28.32 -23.36 -20.46
N GLN A 101 -28.62 -24.58 -20.90
CA GLN A 101 -27.64 -25.65 -21.12
C GLN A 101 -26.84 -25.43 -22.41
N HIS A 102 -26.20 -24.26 -22.51
CA HIS A 102 -25.32 -23.86 -23.58
C HIS A 102 -23.92 -23.63 -22.98
N PRO A 103 -22.84 -24.15 -23.58
CA PRO A 103 -21.49 -24.09 -23.00
C PRO A 103 -21.07 -22.67 -22.58
N VAL A 104 -21.34 -21.67 -23.43
CA VAL A 104 -21.04 -20.26 -23.13
C VAL A 104 -21.85 -19.73 -21.94
N ALA A 105 -23.12 -20.14 -21.81
CA ALA A 105 -23.96 -19.68 -20.71
C ALA A 105 -23.44 -20.23 -19.37
N LEU A 106 -23.04 -21.49 -19.32
CA LEU A 106 -22.45 -22.12 -18.13
C LEU A 106 -21.08 -21.53 -17.78
N TYR A 107 -20.24 -21.32 -18.80
CA TYR A 107 -18.90 -20.73 -18.64
C TYR A 107 -18.95 -19.32 -17.99
N ASN A 108 -19.96 -18.50 -18.30
CA ASN A 108 -20.12 -17.18 -17.69
C ASN A 108 -20.42 -17.21 -16.17
N TYR A 109 -20.69 -18.38 -15.60
CA TYR A 109 -20.87 -18.60 -14.16
C TYR A 109 -19.68 -19.30 -13.51
N GLU A 110 -18.59 -19.57 -14.23
CA GLU A 110 -17.38 -20.13 -13.63
C GLU A 110 -16.68 -19.09 -12.74
N ILE A 111 -15.97 -19.58 -11.73
CA ILE A 111 -15.08 -18.74 -10.91
C ILE A 111 -13.82 -18.49 -11.73
N VAL A 112 -13.39 -17.23 -11.83
CA VAL A 112 -12.18 -16.90 -12.58
C VAL A 112 -10.93 -17.04 -11.69
N HIS A 113 -9.93 -17.76 -12.20
CA HIS A 113 -8.61 -17.92 -11.58
C HIS A 113 -7.47 -17.68 -12.59
N PRO A 114 -6.37 -17.01 -12.20
CA PRO A 114 -6.19 -16.25 -10.97
C PRO A 114 -7.07 -14.99 -10.98
N TRP A 115 -7.71 -14.68 -9.85
CA TRP A 115 -8.39 -13.39 -9.69
C TRP A 115 -7.33 -12.28 -9.50
N THR A 116 -7.60 -11.08 -9.99
CA THR A 116 -6.67 -9.95 -9.83
C THR A 116 -6.49 -9.65 -8.34
N GLY A 117 -5.31 -9.99 -7.78
CA GLY A 117 -5.00 -9.80 -6.36
C GLY A 117 -5.02 -8.34 -5.88
N LEU A 118 -5.09 -7.38 -6.81
CA LEU A 118 -5.12 -5.94 -6.55
C LEU A 118 -6.52 -5.40 -6.18
N ALA A 119 -7.61 -6.10 -6.56
CA ALA A 119 -8.99 -5.69 -6.25
C ALA A 119 -9.62 -6.49 -5.09
N TYR A 120 -8.84 -7.35 -4.43
CA TYR A 120 -9.30 -8.25 -3.38
C TYR A 120 -9.56 -7.64 -1.98
N PRO A 121 -9.17 -6.40 -1.61
CA PRO A 121 -9.52 -5.88 -0.28
C PRO A 121 -11.01 -5.52 -0.13
N LEU A 122 -11.80 -5.50 -1.22
CA LEU A 122 -13.16 -4.97 -1.17
C LEU A 122 -14.22 -6.02 -0.77
N PRO A 123 -15.14 -5.68 0.16
CA PRO A 123 -16.30 -6.50 0.47
C PRO A 123 -17.12 -6.91 -0.77
N TYR A 124 -17.93 -7.96 -0.64
CA TYR A 124 -18.81 -8.39 -1.73
C TYR A 124 -19.93 -7.37 -1.96
N ASP A 125 -19.81 -6.62 -3.04
CA ASP A 125 -20.79 -5.62 -3.46
C ASP A 125 -21.94 -6.24 -4.28
N PHE A 126 -23.10 -6.39 -3.65
CA PHE A 126 -24.32 -6.89 -4.30
C PHE A 126 -24.90 -5.91 -5.33
N GLU A 127 -24.70 -4.60 -5.11
CA GLU A 127 -25.23 -3.54 -5.98
C GLU A 127 -24.25 -3.12 -7.06
N SER A 128 -23.05 -3.72 -7.10
CA SER A 128 -22.04 -3.44 -8.11
C SER A 128 -22.65 -3.45 -9.50
N ILE A 129 -22.32 -2.44 -10.28
CA ILE A 129 -22.75 -2.37 -11.67
C ILE A 129 -22.19 -3.54 -12.49
N MET A 130 -21.14 -4.22 -11.98
CA MET A 130 -20.54 -5.42 -12.55
C MET A 130 -21.22 -6.72 -12.10
N HIS A 131 -22.26 -6.67 -11.26
CA HIS A 131 -23.02 -7.85 -10.89
C HIS A 131 -24.02 -8.21 -12.00
N TYR A 132 -24.18 -9.50 -12.31
CA TYR A 132 -25.26 -9.97 -13.19
C TYR A 132 -26.64 -9.82 -12.52
N THR A 133 -27.67 -9.68 -13.35
CA THR A 133 -29.05 -9.75 -12.88
C THR A 133 -29.38 -11.16 -12.38
N PRO A 134 -30.38 -11.32 -11.50
CA PRO A 134 -30.74 -12.63 -10.94
C PRO A 134 -31.17 -13.66 -11.99
N GLU A 135 -31.58 -13.26 -13.18
CA GLU A 135 -32.11 -14.13 -14.25
C GLU A 135 -31.21 -14.19 -15.50
N MET A 136 -29.97 -13.71 -15.43
CA MET A 136 -29.07 -13.70 -16.58
C MET A 136 -28.84 -15.12 -17.12
N TYR A 137 -29.01 -15.34 -18.43
CA TYR A 137 -29.01 -16.67 -19.06
C TYR A 137 -30.05 -17.67 -18.53
N SER A 138 -31.12 -17.21 -17.88
CA SER A 138 -32.20 -18.10 -17.41
C SER A 138 -32.90 -18.82 -18.58
N VAL A 139 -33.31 -20.06 -18.33
CA VAL A 139 -34.23 -20.82 -19.20
C VAL A 139 -35.66 -20.27 -19.18
N ALA A 140 -36.03 -19.54 -18.12
CA ALA A 140 -37.34 -18.91 -17.96
C ALA A 140 -37.22 -17.58 -17.19
N ALA A 141 -36.66 -16.57 -17.86
CA ALA A 141 -36.48 -15.22 -17.30
C ALA A 141 -37.82 -14.64 -16.77
N GLY A 142 -37.78 -14.03 -15.59
CA GLY A 142 -38.97 -13.53 -14.88
C GLY A 142 -39.69 -14.58 -14.01
N ARG A 143 -39.26 -15.85 -14.04
CA ARG A 143 -39.78 -16.92 -13.15
C ARG A 143 -38.68 -17.67 -12.41
N LEU A 144 -37.58 -17.97 -13.10
CA LEU A 144 -36.50 -18.79 -12.57
C LEU A 144 -35.19 -17.97 -12.44
N PRO A 145 -34.80 -17.58 -11.22
CA PRO A 145 -33.51 -16.92 -11.00
C PRO A 145 -32.37 -17.93 -11.14
N THR A 146 -31.31 -17.53 -11.84
CA THR A 146 -30.04 -18.25 -11.95
C THR A 146 -29.09 -17.93 -10.80
N MET A 147 -29.30 -16.82 -10.09
CA MET A 147 -28.56 -16.47 -8.89
C MET A 147 -29.45 -15.95 -7.78
N ILE A 148 -29.15 -16.37 -6.55
CA ILE A 148 -29.89 -15.97 -5.36
C ILE A 148 -28.90 -15.63 -4.24
N PRO A 149 -28.97 -14.44 -3.62
CA PRO A 149 -28.19 -14.14 -2.42
C PRO A 149 -28.42 -15.14 -1.28
N ARG A 150 -27.35 -15.53 -0.59
CA ARG A 150 -27.39 -16.42 0.58
C ARG A 150 -27.85 -15.66 1.82
N ARG A 151 -28.26 -16.38 2.87
CA ARG A 151 -28.61 -15.75 4.16
C ARG A 151 -27.34 -15.15 4.79
N PRO A 152 -27.43 -13.96 5.43
CA PRO A 152 -28.64 -13.17 5.72
C PRO A 152 -29.12 -12.25 4.58
N TYR A 153 -28.42 -12.17 3.46
CA TYR A 153 -28.63 -11.18 2.38
C TYR A 153 -29.77 -11.48 1.39
N ARG A 154 -30.68 -12.40 1.71
CA ARG A 154 -31.70 -12.89 0.75
C ARG A 154 -32.59 -11.81 0.13
N THR A 155 -32.73 -10.67 0.78
CA THR A 155 -33.57 -9.55 0.33
C THR A 155 -32.77 -8.45 -0.37
N VAL A 156 -31.45 -8.57 -0.45
CA VAL A 156 -30.59 -7.56 -1.09
C VAL A 156 -30.72 -7.68 -2.61
N PRO A 157 -31.09 -6.61 -3.33
CA PRO A 157 -31.18 -6.64 -4.79
C PRO A 157 -29.80 -6.78 -5.42
N ILE A 158 -29.72 -7.42 -6.59
CA ILE A 158 -28.50 -7.57 -7.38
C ILE A 158 -28.74 -7.19 -8.84
N GLY A 159 -27.69 -6.73 -9.52
CA GLY A 159 -27.71 -6.51 -10.97
C GLY A 159 -28.33 -5.20 -11.44
N GLN A 160 -28.30 -4.15 -10.61
CA GLN A 160 -28.69 -2.80 -11.05
C GLN A 160 -27.78 -2.30 -12.19
N ARG A 161 -28.28 -1.34 -12.97
CA ARG A 161 -27.57 -0.71 -14.11
C ARG A 161 -27.78 0.80 -14.15
N ASP A 162 -27.94 1.40 -12.98
CA ASP A 162 -28.31 2.80 -12.83
C ASP A 162 -27.11 3.66 -12.44
N HIS A 163 -26.24 3.17 -11.55
CA HIS A 163 -25.12 3.94 -11.00
C HIS A 163 -23.90 3.07 -10.64
N LEU A 164 -22.74 3.72 -10.46
CA LEU A 164 -21.58 3.10 -9.81
C LEU A 164 -21.80 3.10 -8.30
N THR A 165 -21.52 1.99 -7.65
CA THR A 165 -21.45 1.97 -6.18
C THR A 165 -20.15 2.60 -5.70
N HIS A 166 -20.07 2.83 -4.39
CA HIS A 166 -18.81 3.23 -3.77
C HIS A 166 -17.70 2.18 -3.99
N TYR A 167 -18.03 0.88 -3.99
CA TYR A 167 -17.05 -0.19 -4.20
C TYR A 167 -16.62 -0.34 -5.66
N ASP A 168 -17.48 -0.02 -6.63
CA ASP A 168 -17.07 0.06 -8.04
C ASP A 168 -15.99 1.14 -8.23
N VAL A 169 -16.21 2.31 -7.62
CA VAL A 169 -15.26 3.43 -7.67
C VAL A 169 -13.97 3.10 -6.92
N LEU A 170 -14.07 2.56 -5.70
CA LEU A 170 -12.91 2.12 -4.94
C LEU A 170 -12.13 1.04 -5.68
N GLY A 171 -12.80 0.10 -6.36
CA GLY A 171 -12.14 -0.91 -7.17
C GLY A 171 -11.25 -0.28 -8.24
N VAL A 172 -11.80 0.69 -9.00
CA VAL A 172 -11.04 1.44 -10.02
C VAL A 172 -9.86 2.16 -9.39
N GLN A 173 -10.08 2.79 -8.23
CA GLN A 173 -9.00 3.42 -7.49
C GLN A 173 -7.96 2.37 -7.07
N PHE A 174 -8.26 1.31 -6.33
CA PHE A 174 -7.27 0.29 -5.98
C PHE A 174 -6.49 -0.29 -7.17
N LEU A 175 -7.15 -0.51 -8.31
CA LEU A 175 -6.49 -1.06 -9.50
C LEU A 175 -5.58 -0.05 -10.20
N TYR A 176 -6.02 1.21 -10.33
CA TYR A 176 -5.31 2.22 -11.11
C TYR A 176 -4.55 3.25 -10.27
N TYR A 177 -4.81 3.33 -8.97
CA TYR A 177 -4.14 4.24 -8.05
C TYR A 177 -2.64 3.94 -7.96
N PRO A 178 -2.18 2.66 -7.89
CA PRO A 178 -0.76 2.33 -8.02
C PRO A 178 -0.19 2.57 -9.43
N LEU A 179 -1.02 2.54 -10.47
CA LEU A 179 -0.60 2.75 -11.87
C LEU A 179 -0.56 4.23 -12.28
N ILE A 180 -1.32 5.08 -11.58
CA ILE A 180 -1.50 6.51 -11.91
C ILE A 180 -0.64 7.42 -11.02
N ARG A 181 -0.08 6.92 -9.91
CA ARG A 181 0.81 7.69 -9.03
C ARG A 181 2.01 6.82 -8.61
N ASN A 182 3.27 7.16 -8.86
CA ASN A 182 3.89 8.50 -8.87
C ASN A 182 3.19 9.44 -7.90
N HIS A 183 3.45 9.28 -6.60
CA HIS A 183 2.90 10.11 -5.50
C HIS A 183 2.59 11.54 -5.98
N ASP A 184 1.29 11.91 -5.99
CA ASP A 184 0.88 13.31 -6.18
C ASP A 184 0.70 13.95 -4.79
N PRO A 185 1.58 14.92 -4.44
CA PRO A 185 1.62 15.57 -3.13
C PRO A 185 0.29 16.25 -2.72
N LEU A 186 -0.66 16.42 -3.65
CA LEU A 186 -1.93 17.12 -3.41
C LEU A 186 -3.05 16.22 -2.88
N SER A 187 -2.89 14.89 -2.83
CA SER A 187 -3.93 14.01 -2.24
C SER A 187 -3.98 14.04 -0.73
N GLY A 188 -2.89 14.43 -0.07
CA GLY A 188 -2.73 14.29 1.38
C GLY A 188 -2.59 12.85 1.90
N VAL A 189 -2.75 11.83 1.04
CA VAL A 189 -2.47 10.40 1.35
C VAL A 189 -0.97 10.13 1.26
N GLU A 190 -0.40 9.56 2.32
CA GLU A 190 1.03 9.26 2.37
C GLU A 190 1.41 8.06 1.49
N PRO A 191 2.61 8.06 0.90
CA PRO A 191 3.03 7.01 -0.02
C PRO A 191 3.04 5.56 0.51
N TRP A 192 3.23 5.36 1.82
CA TRP A 192 3.25 4.05 2.50
C TRP A 192 1.85 3.49 2.78
N GLU A 193 0.80 4.31 2.69
CA GLU A 193 -0.59 3.84 2.81
C GLU A 193 -1.08 3.07 1.56
N LEU A 194 -0.18 2.88 0.57
CA LEU A 194 -0.49 2.33 -0.75
C LEU A 194 -0.02 0.89 -0.94
N GLY A 195 0.63 0.28 0.06
CA GLY A 195 1.14 -1.08 -0.03
C GLY A 195 0.26 -2.12 0.68
N ASN A 196 0.25 -3.34 0.13
CA ASN A 196 -0.36 -4.54 0.74
C ASN A 196 0.65 -5.26 1.68
N LEU A 197 1.46 -4.50 2.40
CA LEU A 197 2.51 -5.02 3.28
C LEU A 197 2.13 -4.84 4.76
N VAL A 198 2.89 -5.44 5.67
CA VAL A 198 2.61 -5.32 7.11
C VAL A 198 2.78 -3.85 7.50
N GLY A 199 1.80 -3.24 8.15
CA GLY A 199 1.86 -1.80 8.39
C GLY A 199 1.97 -1.02 7.08
N GLY A 200 1.32 -1.44 6.00
CA GLY A 200 1.33 -0.74 4.71
C GLY A 200 2.65 -0.81 3.91
N ASP A 201 3.82 -0.80 4.55
CA ASP A 201 5.14 -0.61 3.91
C ASP A 201 6.26 -1.53 4.44
N MET A 202 5.97 -2.47 5.35
CA MET A 202 7.00 -3.37 5.87
C MET A 202 6.92 -4.77 5.26
N ARG A 203 8.00 -5.17 4.60
CA ARG A 203 8.21 -6.57 4.19
C ARG A 203 9.05 -7.29 5.25
N LEU A 204 8.50 -8.33 5.85
CA LEU A 204 9.17 -9.05 6.94
C LEU A 204 9.98 -10.27 6.42
N PRO A 205 11.23 -10.46 6.89
CA PRO A 205 12.04 -11.61 6.48
C PRO A 205 11.43 -12.95 6.92
N ARG A 206 11.56 -13.99 6.09
CA ARG A 206 11.12 -15.37 6.41
C ARG A 206 12.30 -16.16 7.02
N PRO A 207 12.10 -16.97 8.09
CA PRO A 207 10.84 -17.22 8.80
C PRO A 207 10.57 -16.25 9.98
N ARG A 208 9.43 -15.54 9.86
CA ARG A 208 8.55 -14.89 10.86
C ARG A 208 9.13 -13.89 11.90
N PHE A 209 8.70 -12.64 11.69
CA PHE A 209 8.25 -11.63 12.68
C PHE A 209 9.21 -11.03 13.71
N GLN A 210 10.50 -11.35 13.75
CA GLN A 210 11.40 -10.67 14.71
C GLN A 210 11.91 -9.33 14.14
N ASN A 211 11.66 -8.22 14.84
CA ASN A 211 12.36 -6.98 14.58
C ASN A 211 13.76 -7.00 15.21
N ALA A 212 14.66 -6.12 14.79
CA ALA A 212 16.04 -6.14 15.27
C ALA A 212 16.17 -5.64 16.74
N LEU A 213 15.10 -5.11 17.34
CA LEU A 213 15.09 -4.59 18.71
C LEU A 213 15.12 -5.74 19.74
N ALA A 214 14.45 -6.87 19.48
CA ALA A 214 14.33 -7.97 20.42
C ALA A 214 15.55 -8.91 20.52
N GLY A 215 16.50 -8.81 19.59
CA GLY A 215 17.69 -9.67 19.53
C GLY A 215 18.88 -9.14 20.34
N PRO A 216 19.85 -10.01 20.72
CA PRO A 216 21.13 -9.56 21.25
C PRO A 216 21.90 -8.70 20.22
N PRO A 217 22.93 -7.92 20.62
CA PRO A 217 23.65 -7.02 19.71
C PRO A 217 24.25 -7.68 18.46
N ASP A 218 24.48 -8.98 18.50
CA ASP A 218 24.99 -9.85 17.43
C ASP A 218 23.88 -10.58 16.64
N ALA A 219 22.60 -10.26 16.88
CA ALA A 219 21.49 -10.84 16.16
C ALA A 219 21.67 -10.64 14.63
N ALA A 220 21.41 -11.71 13.88
CA ALA A 220 21.62 -11.75 12.43
C ALA A 220 20.89 -10.62 11.65
N TYR A 221 19.83 -10.07 12.25
CA TYR A 221 19.02 -8.98 11.70
C TYR A 221 19.58 -7.57 11.93
N ARG A 222 20.70 -7.41 12.65
CA ARG A 222 21.40 -6.12 12.81
C ARG A 222 22.55 -5.98 11.82
N TRP A 223 22.78 -4.75 11.37
CA TRP A 223 23.93 -4.41 10.53
C TRP A 223 25.25 -4.42 11.33
N PRO A 224 26.25 -5.25 10.95
CA PRO A 224 27.53 -5.30 11.65
C PRO A 224 28.23 -3.94 11.63
N ASN A 225 28.90 -3.61 12.73
CA ASN A 225 29.64 -2.35 12.87
C ASN A 225 28.80 -1.09 12.59
N ALA A 226 27.48 -1.17 12.77
CA ALA A 226 26.54 -0.11 12.39
C ALA A 226 26.73 0.37 10.94
N THR A 227 27.19 -0.52 10.04
CA THR A 227 27.49 -0.17 8.65
C THR A 227 26.50 -0.85 7.73
N VAL A 228 25.61 -0.05 7.13
CA VAL A 228 24.66 -0.49 6.11
C VAL A 228 25.37 -0.45 4.76
N ILE A 229 25.44 -1.60 4.10
CA ILE A 229 26.03 -1.71 2.76
C ILE A 229 24.90 -1.55 1.77
N TYR A 230 25.04 -0.70 0.76
CA TYR A 230 23.93 -0.41 -0.16
C TYR A 230 24.34 -0.35 -1.63
N SER A 231 23.40 -0.65 -2.52
CA SER A 231 23.45 -0.38 -3.96
C SER A 231 22.25 0.45 -4.37
N ILE A 232 22.42 1.25 -5.43
CA ILE A 232 21.32 1.94 -6.10
C ILE A 232 21.12 1.16 -7.40
N ASP A 233 20.08 0.32 -7.41
CA ASP A 233 19.77 -0.60 -8.50
C ASP A 233 18.62 -0.06 -9.38
N GLY A 234 17.75 0.77 -8.79
CA GLY A 234 16.71 1.51 -9.48
C GLY A 234 17.23 2.68 -10.34
N SER A 235 16.37 3.17 -11.22
CA SER A 235 16.64 4.32 -12.10
C SER A 235 16.08 5.61 -11.53
N PHE A 236 16.89 6.35 -10.78
CA PHE A 236 16.51 7.59 -10.12
C PHE A 236 17.06 8.82 -10.84
N ASN A 237 16.28 9.90 -10.87
CA ASN A 237 16.75 11.20 -11.36
C ASN A 237 17.65 11.91 -10.33
N SER A 238 18.31 13.01 -10.72
CA SER A 238 19.25 13.72 -9.85
C SER A 238 18.61 14.27 -8.56
N SER A 239 17.35 14.70 -8.60
CA SER A 239 16.64 15.20 -7.43
C SER A 239 16.31 14.07 -6.46
N GLU A 240 15.82 12.93 -6.96
CA GLU A 240 15.54 11.75 -6.13
C GLU A 240 16.81 11.23 -5.45
N LEU A 241 17.92 11.19 -6.20
CA LEU A 241 19.22 10.83 -5.66
C LEU A 241 19.69 11.81 -4.58
N GLU A 242 19.39 13.10 -4.69
CA GLU A 242 19.73 14.09 -3.66
C GLU A 242 19.02 13.78 -2.34
N PHE A 243 17.72 13.45 -2.39
CA PHE A 243 16.94 13.09 -1.21
C PHE A 243 17.35 11.75 -0.61
N ILE A 244 17.58 10.72 -1.43
CA ILE A 244 18.07 9.40 -0.98
C ILE A 244 19.42 9.56 -0.26
N ASN A 245 20.37 10.29 -0.86
CA ASN A 245 21.65 10.56 -0.22
C ASN A 245 21.51 11.49 1.00
N GLY A 246 20.55 12.42 0.98
CA GLY A 246 20.21 13.29 2.10
C GLY A 246 19.72 12.52 3.32
N ALA A 247 18.84 11.55 3.12
CA ALA A 247 18.36 10.69 4.19
C ALA A 247 19.50 9.91 4.85
N MET A 248 20.38 9.29 4.06
CA MET A 248 21.58 8.62 4.60
C MET A 248 22.43 9.57 5.47
N ARG A 249 22.60 10.83 5.04
CA ARG A 249 23.35 11.83 5.82
C ARG A 249 22.69 12.18 7.16
N GLU A 250 21.36 12.16 7.27
CA GLU A 250 20.67 12.43 8.54
C GLU A 250 20.99 11.35 9.59
N PHE A 251 20.97 10.07 9.21
CA PHE A 251 21.42 8.98 10.09
C PHE A 251 22.89 9.16 10.51
N GLU A 252 23.78 9.48 9.57
CA GLU A 252 25.21 9.64 9.85
C GLU A 252 25.52 10.85 10.74
N ARG A 253 24.69 11.88 10.65
CA ARG A 253 24.76 13.11 11.46
C ARG A 253 24.41 12.84 12.91
N TYR A 254 23.30 12.14 13.15
CA TYR A 254 22.73 11.99 14.49
C TYR A 254 23.11 10.68 15.19
N THR A 255 23.66 9.70 14.45
CA THR A 255 23.98 8.38 14.98
C THR A 255 25.39 7.91 14.60
N CYS A 256 25.78 6.71 15.06
CA CYS A 256 26.98 6.04 14.59
C CYS A 256 26.78 5.22 13.32
N VAL A 257 25.55 5.07 12.81
CA VAL A 257 25.26 4.31 11.59
C VAL A 257 25.97 4.95 10.40
N ARG A 258 26.54 4.13 9.51
CA ARG A 258 27.24 4.56 8.30
C ARG A 258 26.71 3.85 7.07
N PHE A 259 26.60 4.55 5.96
CA PHE A 259 26.20 3.98 4.68
C PHE A 259 27.42 3.81 3.80
N ARG A 260 27.68 2.58 3.36
CA ARG A 260 28.81 2.26 2.48
C ARG A 260 28.28 1.69 1.17
N ARG A 261 28.57 2.38 0.06
CA ARG A 261 28.21 1.87 -1.26
C ARG A 261 28.93 0.55 -1.53
N ARG A 262 28.18 -0.43 -2.02
CA ARG A 262 28.67 -1.74 -2.43
C ARG A 262 29.69 -1.56 -3.55
N ARG A 263 30.86 -2.19 -3.41
CA ARG A 263 31.89 -2.19 -4.46
C ARG A 263 31.54 -3.21 -5.54
N THR A 264 31.96 -2.97 -6.78
CA THR A 264 31.75 -3.91 -7.89
C THR A 264 32.24 -5.30 -7.47
N PRO A 265 31.40 -6.35 -7.52
CA PRO A 265 31.79 -7.65 -6.99
C PRO A 265 32.90 -8.26 -7.84
N THR A 266 34.05 -8.59 -7.25
CA THR A 266 34.87 -9.68 -7.80
C THR A 266 34.15 -11.01 -7.53
N ARG A 267 34.40 -12.05 -8.33
CA ARG A 267 33.74 -13.38 -8.20
C ARG A 267 33.78 -13.97 -6.78
N GLU A 268 34.75 -13.55 -5.96
CA GLU A 268 34.92 -14.00 -4.57
C GLU A 268 34.10 -13.18 -3.55
N LEU A 269 33.79 -11.91 -3.83
CA LEU A 269 32.99 -11.03 -2.96
C LEU A 269 31.47 -11.26 -3.10
N GLN A 270 31.04 -12.06 -4.08
CA GLN A 270 29.62 -12.21 -4.45
C GLN A 270 28.76 -12.98 -3.44
N LYS A 271 29.34 -13.79 -2.54
CA LYS A 271 28.55 -14.74 -1.74
C LYS A 271 28.23 -14.34 -0.31
N ASP A 272 28.99 -13.46 0.33
CA ASP A 272 28.92 -13.32 1.80
C ASP A 272 28.53 -11.92 2.32
N GLU A 273 28.32 -10.92 1.45
CA GLU A 273 28.04 -9.55 1.89
C GLU A 273 26.57 -9.15 1.66
N ALA A 274 25.76 -9.28 2.72
CA ALA A 274 24.39 -8.76 2.76
C ALA A 274 24.37 -7.24 2.49
N TYR A 275 23.41 -6.76 1.71
CA TYR A 275 23.30 -5.34 1.35
C TYR A 275 21.84 -4.89 1.17
N VAL A 276 21.63 -3.58 1.21
CA VAL A 276 20.39 -2.90 0.86
C VAL A 276 20.40 -2.57 -0.63
N SER A 277 19.41 -3.08 -1.36
CA SER A 277 19.13 -2.75 -2.76
C SER A 277 18.07 -1.65 -2.77
N ILE A 278 18.47 -0.44 -3.17
CA ILE A 278 17.55 0.69 -3.35
C ILE A 278 17.05 0.66 -4.78
N ASP A 279 15.77 0.35 -4.95
CA ASP A 279 15.10 0.12 -6.23
C ASP A 279 13.86 1.01 -6.36
N ASN A 280 13.31 1.14 -7.56
CA ASN A 280 12.08 1.87 -7.85
C ASN A 280 11.21 1.19 -8.91
N SER A 281 11.42 -0.11 -9.13
CA SER A 281 10.72 -0.89 -10.15
C SER A 281 9.37 -1.46 -9.68
N ASP A 282 9.20 -1.66 -8.37
CA ASP A 282 7.95 -2.15 -7.80
C ASP A 282 7.02 -0.99 -7.40
N ALA A 283 5.74 -1.28 -7.18
CA ALA A 283 4.77 -0.29 -6.70
C ALA A 283 4.91 -0.04 -5.18
N GLY A 284 4.59 1.19 -4.77
CA GLY A 284 4.59 1.63 -3.37
C GLY A 284 5.95 2.13 -2.86
N CYS A 285 5.96 2.75 -1.68
CA CYS A 285 7.18 2.97 -0.92
C CYS A 285 7.20 1.96 0.23
N TRP A 286 8.24 1.15 0.30
CA TRP A 286 8.31 0.09 1.30
C TRP A 286 9.74 -0.42 1.48
N SER A 287 9.97 -1.10 2.60
CA SER A 287 11.27 -1.68 2.91
C SER A 287 11.16 -3.03 3.62
N ASP A 288 12.16 -3.87 3.39
CA ASP A 288 12.45 -4.99 4.27
C ASP A 288 12.87 -4.49 5.67
N VAL A 289 12.32 -5.08 6.72
CA VAL A 289 12.70 -4.70 8.09
C VAL A 289 13.93 -5.46 8.58
N GLY A 290 14.97 -4.70 8.92
CA GLY A 290 16.24 -5.21 9.42
C GLY A 290 17.15 -5.76 8.31
N ARG A 291 18.27 -6.36 8.72
CA ARG A 291 19.24 -6.96 7.80
C ARG A 291 18.75 -8.33 7.31
N GLY A 292 18.47 -8.43 6.02
CA GLY A 292 18.26 -9.69 5.31
C GLY A 292 19.55 -10.52 5.15
N VAL A 293 19.40 -11.81 4.83
CA VAL A 293 20.52 -12.76 4.70
C VAL A 293 21.48 -12.37 3.57
N GLU A 294 20.94 -12.06 2.39
CA GLU A 294 21.74 -11.69 1.20
C GLU A 294 21.37 -10.30 0.68
N ARG A 295 20.07 -9.98 0.69
CA ARG A 295 19.53 -8.75 0.15
C ARG A 295 18.38 -8.26 1.02
N THR A 296 18.42 -6.98 1.33
CA THR A 296 17.34 -6.19 1.93
C THR A 296 16.89 -5.22 0.85
N VAL A 297 15.60 -5.09 0.58
CA VAL A 297 15.10 -4.20 -0.47
C VAL A 297 14.48 -2.96 0.15
N VAL A 298 14.76 -1.81 -0.45
CA VAL A 298 14.06 -0.56 -0.25
C VAL A 298 13.49 -0.19 -1.61
N ASN A 299 12.17 -0.18 -1.73
CA ASN A 299 11.50 0.26 -2.95
C ASN A 299 11.01 1.69 -2.77
N LEU A 300 11.49 2.57 -3.63
CA LEU A 300 11.12 3.98 -3.68
C LEU A 300 10.60 4.26 -5.08
N GLN A 301 9.37 3.84 -5.40
CA GLN A 301 8.72 4.20 -6.67
C GLN A 301 8.80 5.73 -6.91
N PRO A 302 8.66 6.22 -8.14
CA PRO A 302 8.79 7.65 -8.38
C PRO A 302 7.79 8.43 -7.51
N GLY A 303 8.23 9.56 -6.99
CA GLY A 303 7.48 10.34 -6.00
C GLY A 303 7.70 9.96 -4.53
N CYS A 304 8.24 8.76 -4.22
CA CYS A 304 8.69 8.44 -2.85
C CYS A 304 9.89 9.30 -2.44
N ALA A 305 10.79 9.62 -3.37
CA ALA A 305 12.01 10.38 -3.10
C ALA A 305 11.88 11.86 -3.47
N ASN A 306 10.74 12.49 -3.17
CA ASN A 306 10.50 13.93 -3.39
C ASN A 306 10.80 14.81 -2.17
N SER A 307 11.06 14.19 -1.02
CA SER A 307 11.42 14.83 0.24
C SER A 307 12.37 13.92 1.02
N LEU A 308 12.85 14.38 2.18
CA LEU A 308 13.60 13.52 3.11
C LEU A 308 12.71 12.50 3.83
N THR A 309 11.40 12.74 3.91
CA THR A 309 10.46 11.99 4.75
C THR A 309 10.54 10.49 4.49
N THR A 310 10.13 10.07 3.30
CA THR A 310 9.99 8.66 2.94
C THR A 310 11.36 7.97 2.89
N PRO A 311 12.41 8.56 2.28
CA PRO A 311 13.71 7.90 2.29
C PRO A 311 14.28 7.74 3.71
N VAL A 312 14.05 8.66 4.66
CA VAL A 312 14.44 8.47 6.06
C VAL A 312 13.62 7.35 6.71
N HIS A 313 12.30 7.34 6.50
CA HIS A 313 11.40 6.30 7.01
C HIS A 313 11.81 4.90 6.55
N GLU A 314 11.93 4.69 5.23
CA GLU A 314 12.27 3.39 4.65
C GLU A 314 13.67 2.92 5.06
N LEU A 315 14.65 3.83 5.14
CA LEU A 315 15.98 3.48 5.62
C LEU A 315 15.97 3.10 7.12
N MET A 316 15.08 3.67 7.93
CA MET A 316 14.94 3.28 9.34
C MET A 316 14.35 1.86 9.47
N HIS A 317 13.44 1.44 8.58
CA HIS A 317 13.01 0.04 8.51
C HIS A 317 14.18 -0.91 8.24
N THR A 318 15.10 -0.59 7.33
CA THR A 318 16.28 -1.45 7.09
C THR A 318 17.17 -1.63 8.32
N LEU A 319 17.11 -0.71 9.28
CA LEU A 319 17.83 -0.81 10.55
C LEU A 319 17.14 -1.76 11.54
N GLY A 320 15.86 -2.10 11.31
CA GLY A 320 15.10 -3.07 12.07
C GLY A 320 13.99 -2.49 12.95
N PHE A 321 13.52 -1.28 12.62
CA PHE A 321 12.44 -0.60 13.33
C PHE A 321 11.08 -0.89 12.69
N TYR A 322 10.05 -1.06 13.52
CA TYR A 322 8.65 -1.05 13.10
C TYR A 322 8.05 0.34 13.36
N HIS A 323 6.79 0.55 12.96
CA HIS A 323 6.13 1.82 13.26
C HIS A 323 5.91 2.02 14.75
N GLU A 324 5.93 3.29 15.15
CA GLU A 324 5.76 3.73 16.53
C GLU A 324 4.34 3.41 17.04
N HIS A 325 3.31 3.52 16.18
CA HIS A 325 1.92 3.21 16.55
C HIS A 325 1.63 1.73 16.71
N ASN A 326 2.54 0.83 16.33
CA ASN A 326 2.41 -0.60 16.59
C ASN A 326 3.07 -1.03 17.92
N ARG A 327 3.62 -0.10 18.71
CA ARG A 327 4.17 -0.39 20.04
C ARG A 327 3.12 -0.97 20.98
N LEU A 328 3.52 -1.91 21.82
CA LEU A 328 2.65 -2.54 22.83
C LEU A 328 2.05 -1.57 23.85
N ASP A 329 2.73 -0.47 24.12
CA ASP A 329 2.27 0.55 25.05
C ASP A 329 1.46 1.66 24.36
N ARG A 330 1.20 1.58 23.04
CA ARG A 330 0.59 2.66 22.24
C ARG A 330 -0.78 3.10 22.75
N ASP A 331 -1.61 2.19 23.26
CA ASP A 331 -2.97 2.52 23.74
C ASP A 331 -2.96 3.44 24.97
N ARG A 332 -1.81 3.61 25.65
CA ARG A 332 -1.63 4.62 26.70
C ARG A 332 -1.47 6.03 26.15
N TYR A 333 -1.10 6.17 24.88
CA TYR A 333 -0.70 7.44 24.26
C TYR A 333 -1.61 7.84 23.10
N ILE A 334 -2.20 6.88 22.40
CA ILE A 334 -3.14 7.13 21.29
C ILE A 334 -4.36 6.21 21.37
N THR A 335 -5.46 6.65 20.78
CA THR A 335 -6.66 5.85 20.52
C THR A 335 -6.84 5.69 19.01
N ILE A 336 -7.04 4.45 18.57
CA ILE A 336 -7.35 4.13 17.17
C ILE A 336 -8.86 4.23 16.95
N LEU A 337 -9.27 5.00 15.94
CA LEU A 337 -10.67 5.28 15.59
C LEU A 337 -11.07 4.46 14.35
N TYR A 338 -11.27 3.15 14.54
CA TYR A 338 -11.57 2.21 13.44
C TYR A 338 -12.81 2.60 12.62
N ASP A 339 -13.83 3.22 13.25
CA ASP A 339 -15.03 3.69 12.55
C ASP A 339 -14.76 4.77 11.49
N ASN A 340 -13.61 5.47 11.59
CA ASN A 340 -13.19 6.50 10.64
C ASN A 340 -12.32 5.95 9.50
N MET A 341 -11.88 4.69 9.59
CA MET A 341 -11.07 4.05 8.57
C MET A 341 -11.91 3.57 7.38
N LEU A 342 -11.24 3.30 6.27
CA LEU A 342 -11.82 2.52 5.18
C LEU A 342 -12.30 1.14 5.73
N PRO A 343 -13.49 0.65 5.31
CA PRO A 343 -14.08 -0.58 5.83
C PRO A 343 -13.42 -1.83 5.21
N ASP A 344 -12.14 -2.02 5.51
CA ASP A 344 -11.32 -3.17 5.12
C ASP A 344 -10.53 -3.66 6.33
N GLU A 345 -10.78 -4.91 6.72
CA GLU A 345 -10.08 -5.56 7.84
C GLU A 345 -8.56 -5.67 7.61
N SER A 346 -8.11 -5.73 6.35
CA SER A 346 -6.69 -5.78 6.03
C SER A 346 -5.97 -4.46 6.38
N LEU A 347 -6.65 -3.32 6.24
CA LEU A 347 -6.11 -2.02 6.65
C LEU A 347 -6.11 -1.86 8.17
N GLN A 348 -7.08 -2.44 8.87
CA GLN A 348 -7.10 -2.44 10.33
C GLN A 348 -5.89 -3.20 10.91
N SER A 349 -5.44 -4.26 10.21
CA SER A 349 -4.25 -5.01 10.62
C SER A 349 -2.95 -4.20 10.59
N ASN A 350 -2.90 -3.09 9.84
CA ASN A 350 -1.76 -2.15 9.88
C ASN A 350 -1.64 -1.43 11.24
N PHE A 351 -2.69 -1.48 12.06
CA PHE A 351 -2.72 -0.97 13.41
C PHE A 351 -2.59 -2.08 14.46
N ASP A 352 -2.27 -3.31 14.09
CA ASP A 352 -2.08 -4.38 15.07
C ASP A 352 -0.84 -4.11 15.93
N LEU A 353 -0.91 -4.48 17.22
CA LEU A 353 0.24 -4.38 18.11
C LEU A 353 1.28 -5.44 17.76
N VAL A 354 2.56 -5.06 17.82
CA VAL A 354 3.66 -6.00 17.58
C VAL A 354 3.82 -6.93 18.77
N ASP A 355 4.01 -8.23 18.51
CA ASP A 355 4.23 -9.26 19.54
C ASP A 355 5.39 -8.88 20.50
N PRO A 356 5.23 -9.01 21.83
CA PRO A 356 6.27 -8.69 22.80
C PRO A 356 7.58 -9.44 22.66
N ARG A 357 7.57 -10.62 22.05
CA ARG A 357 8.79 -11.39 21.77
C ARG A 357 9.61 -10.78 20.65
N ASN A 358 9.00 -9.88 19.89
CA ASN A 358 9.52 -9.35 18.65
C ASN A 358 9.84 -7.87 18.73
N THR A 359 9.70 -7.20 19.88
CA THR A 359 10.03 -5.78 20.04
C THR A 359 10.42 -5.40 21.47
N THR A 360 11.10 -4.26 21.64
CA THR A 360 11.35 -3.64 22.94
C THR A 360 11.36 -2.13 22.79
N THR A 361 10.92 -1.42 23.83
CA THR A 361 10.93 0.04 23.86
C THR A 361 12.27 0.61 24.33
N PHE A 362 13.16 -0.23 24.89
CA PHE A 362 14.37 0.20 25.60
C PHE A 362 14.10 1.29 26.64
N ASN A 363 12.94 1.26 27.30
CA ASN A 363 12.48 2.34 28.21
C ASN A 363 12.45 3.74 27.58
N VAL A 364 12.54 3.84 26.26
CA VAL A 364 12.34 5.09 25.53
C VAL A 364 10.84 5.35 25.48
N PRO A 365 10.37 6.55 25.88
CA PRO A 365 8.96 6.90 25.83
C PRO A 365 8.39 6.83 24.42
N TYR A 366 7.06 6.81 24.35
CA TYR A 366 6.35 6.89 23.09
C TYR A 366 6.56 8.27 22.44
N ASP A 367 6.95 8.29 21.17
CA ASP A 367 7.20 9.50 20.41
C ASP A 367 6.11 9.75 19.37
N LEU A 368 5.10 10.54 19.74
CA LEU A 368 4.01 10.95 18.86
C LEU A 368 4.50 11.67 17.59
N GLY A 369 5.70 12.26 17.65
CA GLY A 369 6.32 12.94 16.53
C GLY A 369 7.34 12.09 15.79
N SER A 370 7.49 10.79 16.05
CA SER A 370 8.47 9.92 15.38
C SER A 370 8.32 9.96 13.85
N ILE A 371 9.42 9.85 13.10
CA ILE A 371 9.33 9.59 11.64
C ILE A 371 8.64 8.25 11.35
N MET A 372 8.64 7.32 12.30
CA MET A 372 8.00 6.02 12.23
C MET A 372 6.55 6.03 12.73
N HIS A 373 6.01 7.18 13.13
CA HIS A 373 4.62 7.29 13.54
C HIS A 373 3.75 7.69 12.35
N TYR A 374 2.65 6.98 12.12
CA TYR A 374 1.67 7.39 11.12
C TYR A 374 1.02 8.73 11.42
N ARG A 375 0.50 9.37 10.37
CA ARG A 375 -0.34 10.56 10.50
C ARG A 375 -1.68 10.24 11.15
N LYS A 376 -2.28 11.28 11.75
CA LYS A 376 -3.56 11.14 12.48
C LYS A 376 -4.73 10.67 11.63
N ASP A 377 -4.66 10.81 10.31
CA ASP A 377 -5.69 10.47 9.33
C ASP A 377 -5.31 9.29 8.42
N ALA A 378 -4.28 8.51 8.79
CA ALA A 378 -3.82 7.38 8.00
C ALA A 378 -4.94 6.35 7.76
N PHE A 379 -5.10 5.90 6.51
CA PHE A 379 -6.17 4.98 6.07
C PHE A 379 -7.61 5.48 6.34
N SER A 380 -7.79 6.79 6.51
CA SER A 380 -9.11 7.40 6.72
C SER A 380 -10.00 7.26 5.49
N LYS A 381 -11.30 7.04 5.72
CA LYS A 381 -12.32 7.11 4.65
C LYS A 381 -12.51 8.54 4.10
N ARG A 382 -12.05 9.55 4.84
CA ARG A 382 -12.00 10.97 4.42
C ARG A 382 -10.71 11.63 4.97
N PRO A 383 -9.57 11.44 4.29
CA PRO A 383 -8.29 12.04 4.69
C PRO A 383 -8.41 13.56 4.86
N ASN A 384 -7.67 14.14 5.81
CA ASN A 384 -7.73 15.53 6.24
C ASN A 384 -9.05 16.01 6.89
N GLU A 385 -10.12 15.21 6.87
CA GLU A 385 -11.41 15.53 7.54
C GLU A 385 -11.68 14.65 8.76
N LEU A 386 -11.30 13.37 8.70
CA LEU A 386 -11.53 12.38 9.74
C LEU A 386 -10.22 11.78 10.22
N ASP A 387 -9.89 12.03 11.48
CA ASP A 387 -8.78 11.37 12.15
C ASP A 387 -9.10 9.89 12.39
N THR A 388 -8.13 9.02 12.13
CA THR A 388 -8.11 7.59 12.48
C THR A 388 -7.28 7.32 13.73
N MET A 389 -6.50 8.29 14.21
CA MET A 389 -5.76 8.22 15.47
C MET A 389 -5.85 9.53 16.24
N ARG A 390 -6.04 9.42 17.55
CA ARG A 390 -6.11 10.57 18.46
C ARG A 390 -5.14 10.41 19.63
N ALA A 391 -4.38 11.44 19.96
CA ALA A 391 -3.54 11.43 21.16
C ALA A 391 -4.37 11.44 22.46
N ASN A 392 -4.00 10.59 23.40
CA ASN A 392 -4.55 10.49 24.76
C ASN A 392 -3.79 11.38 25.77
N VAL A 393 -2.67 11.96 25.35
CA VAL A 393 -1.80 12.84 26.15
C VAL A 393 -1.73 14.23 25.50
N ARG A 394 -1.31 15.24 26.27
CA ARG A 394 -1.12 16.60 25.74
C ARG A 394 -0.06 16.59 24.62
N TRP A 395 -0.47 16.98 23.43
CA TRP A 395 0.36 17.04 22.24
C TRP A 395 0.06 18.33 21.46
N GLU A 396 1.10 19.09 21.16
CA GLU A 396 1.02 20.39 20.47
C GLU A 396 1.53 20.30 19.01
N GLY A 397 1.90 19.10 18.53
CA GLY A 397 2.34 18.86 17.15
C GLY A 397 1.32 18.07 16.33
N GLU A 398 1.72 17.67 15.13
CA GLU A 398 1.02 16.64 14.34
C GLU A 398 1.55 15.25 14.71
N LEU A 399 0.72 14.21 14.57
CA LEU A 399 1.18 12.82 14.71
C LEU A 399 2.03 12.46 13.50
N GLY A 400 3.23 11.95 13.74
CA GLY A 400 4.22 11.76 12.69
C GLY A 400 4.75 13.10 12.18
N GLN A 401 6.07 13.30 12.24
CA GLN A 401 6.71 14.44 11.58
C GLN A 401 7.26 14.03 10.22
N GLY A 402 7.42 15.00 9.31
CA GLY A 402 7.82 14.73 7.93
C GLY A 402 9.28 15.00 7.59
N ASN A 403 10.14 15.48 8.48
CA ASN A 403 11.37 16.18 8.04
C ASN A 403 12.68 15.44 8.30
N THR A 404 12.81 14.73 9.43
CA THR A 404 14.08 14.08 9.84
C THR A 404 13.87 13.13 11.03
N LEU A 405 14.92 12.48 11.54
CA LEU A 405 14.85 11.74 12.80
C LEU A 405 14.48 12.66 13.97
N THR A 406 13.62 12.18 14.86
CA THR A 406 13.46 12.81 16.17
C THR A 406 14.63 12.47 17.09
N TRP A 407 14.68 13.15 18.25
CA TRP A 407 15.63 12.79 19.29
C TRP A 407 15.42 11.35 19.79
N TYR A 408 14.18 10.87 19.89
CA TYR A 408 13.90 9.50 20.33
C TYR A 408 14.19 8.48 19.24
N ASP A 409 13.93 8.77 17.97
CA ASP A 409 14.35 7.93 16.84
C ASP A 409 15.87 7.71 16.86
N ALA A 410 16.62 8.81 16.93
CA ALA A 410 18.08 8.76 17.00
C ALA A 410 18.58 8.07 18.28
N LEU A 411 17.92 8.27 19.42
CA LEU A 411 18.28 7.61 20.68
C LEU A 411 18.12 6.10 20.58
N LEU A 412 16.99 5.62 20.04
CA LEU A 412 16.73 4.20 19.84
C LEU A 412 17.79 3.55 18.93
N ILE A 413 18.12 4.21 17.81
CA ILE A 413 19.19 3.74 16.91
C ILE A 413 20.54 3.70 17.66
N ASN A 414 20.83 4.71 18.47
CA ASN A 414 22.09 4.79 19.22
C ASN A 414 22.18 3.76 20.36
N ILE A 415 21.06 3.40 21.00
CA ILE A 415 20.99 2.28 21.96
C ILE A 415 21.28 0.97 21.21
N MET A 416 20.67 0.79 20.05
CA MET A 416 20.77 -0.45 19.30
C MET A 416 22.15 -0.69 18.67
N TYR A 417 22.77 0.35 18.11
CA TYR A 417 23.99 0.23 17.29
C TYR A 417 25.23 0.89 17.91
N CYS A 418 25.08 1.86 18.80
CA CYS A 418 26.15 2.79 19.17
C CYS A 418 26.62 2.67 20.61
N GLY A 419 26.11 1.67 21.35
CA GLY A 419 26.49 1.38 22.73
C GLY A 419 25.98 2.41 23.73
N VAL A 420 24.91 3.15 23.39
CA VAL A 420 24.21 3.99 24.37
C VAL A 420 23.51 3.09 25.38
N PRO A 421 23.70 3.31 26.69
CA PRO A 421 23.01 2.52 27.69
C PRO A 421 21.52 2.82 27.66
N VAL A 422 20.71 1.78 27.85
CA VAL A 422 19.27 1.88 28.06
C VAL A 422 18.99 2.79 29.27
N PRO A 423 18.08 3.77 29.16
CA PRO A 423 17.65 4.58 30.30
C PRO A 423 17.16 3.72 31.48
N ARG A 424 17.66 4.03 32.68
CA ARG A 424 17.25 3.32 33.91
C ARG A 424 15.81 3.63 34.31
N GLU A 425 15.37 4.86 34.03
CA GLU A 425 14.00 5.32 34.24
C GLU A 425 13.44 5.83 32.91
N PRO A 426 12.11 5.73 32.69
CA PRO A 426 11.48 6.30 31.51
C PRO A 426 11.76 7.79 31.40
N LEU A 427 12.19 8.24 30.22
CA LEU A 427 12.35 9.66 29.92
C LEU A 427 10.95 10.34 29.90
N PRO A 428 10.87 11.69 29.96
CA PRO A 428 9.57 12.35 29.84
C PRO A 428 8.97 12.19 28.43
N ILE A 429 7.65 12.07 28.36
CA ILE A 429 6.93 12.13 27.08
C ILE A 429 6.98 13.59 26.60
N PRO A 430 7.41 13.85 25.36
CA PRO A 430 7.52 15.21 24.87
C PRO A 430 6.12 15.75 24.51
N SER A 431 5.83 17.02 24.81
CA SER A 431 4.57 17.67 24.42
C SER A 431 4.56 18.16 22.97
N ARG A 432 5.71 18.09 22.29
CA ARG A 432 5.93 18.45 20.88
C ARG A 432 7.09 17.63 20.33
N TRP A 433 7.20 17.52 19.01
CA TRP A 433 8.35 16.88 18.38
C TRP A 433 9.69 17.55 18.78
N ILE A 434 10.72 16.73 19.01
CA ILE A 434 12.07 17.15 19.36
C ILE A 434 13.04 16.75 18.24
N PRO A 435 13.72 17.70 17.58
CA PRO A 435 14.72 17.37 16.56
C PRO A 435 15.86 16.50 17.10
N ALA A 436 16.35 15.58 16.26
CA ALA A 436 17.52 14.77 16.61
C ALA A 436 18.75 15.62 16.98
N LYS A 437 19.59 15.06 17.86
CA LYS A 437 20.84 15.68 18.31
C LYS A 437 22.02 14.80 17.92
N ALA A 438 23.15 15.43 17.61
CA ALA A 438 24.36 14.71 17.22
C ALA A 438 24.85 13.83 18.37
N TYR A 439 25.09 12.54 18.09
CA TYR A 439 25.67 11.62 19.06
C TYR A 439 27.10 12.05 19.45
N GLY A 440 27.33 12.22 20.77
CA GLY A 440 28.43 13.01 21.33
C GLY A 440 29.82 12.46 21.01
N ARG A 441 30.81 13.37 20.80
CA ARG A 441 32.20 12.99 20.48
C ARG A 441 32.82 12.06 21.52
N ARG A 442 32.56 12.26 22.82
CA ARG A 442 33.09 11.42 23.92
C ARG A 442 32.56 9.98 23.85
N GLU A 443 31.34 9.78 23.39
CA GLU A 443 30.68 8.48 23.32
C GLU A 443 31.18 7.67 22.11
N ARG A 444 31.48 8.34 20.98
CA ARG A 444 32.14 7.74 19.80
C ARG A 444 33.51 7.11 20.13
N PHE A 445 34.27 7.67 21.06
CA PHE A 445 35.56 7.11 21.49
C PHE A 445 35.41 5.82 22.32
N ARG A 446 34.32 5.66 23.07
CA ARG A 446 34.05 4.47 23.88
C ARG A 446 33.84 3.24 22.99
N PHE A 447 33.10 3.40 21.88
CA PHE A 447 32.88 2.35 20.87
C PHE A 447 34.17 1.90 20.18
N ARG A 448 35.02 2.84 19.72
CA ARG A 448 36.33 2.50 19.11
C ARG A 448 37.26 1.74 20.06
N ARG A 449 37.18 2.01 21.37
CA ARG A 449 38.00 1.34 22.38
C ARG A 449 37.52 -0.09 22.66
N ILE A 450 36.21 -0.33 22.64
CA ILE A 450 35.61 -1.67 22.79
C ILE A 450 35.94 -2.55 21.57
N MET A 451 35.79 -2.02 20.34
CA MET A 451 36.13 -2.76 19.11
C MET A 451 37.62 -3.08 18.97
N ARG A 452 38.51 -2.27 19.55
CA ARG A 452 39.95 -2.56 19.61
C ARG A 452 40.32 -3.56 20.71
N ALA A 453 39.52 -3.67 21.77
CA ALA A 453 39.77 -4.57 22.89
C ALA A 453 39.17 -5.97 22.68
N GLY A 454 38.19 -6.13 21.78
CA GLY A 454 37.58 -7.42 21.44
C GLY A 454 38.32 -8.24 20.37
N GLY A 455 39.55 -7.84 20.01
CA GLY A 455 40.38 -8.48 18.99
C GLY A 455 41.66 -9.09 19.54
N THR A 456 41.60 -9.69 20.74
CA THR A 456 42.57 -10.67 21.26
C THR A 456 42.06 -11.23 22.58
N ASN A 457 41.47 -12.42 22.52
CA ASN A 457 41.71 -13.54 23.44
C ASN A 457 40.94 -14.77 22.95
#